data_AF-A0A836L599-F1
#
_entry.id   AF-A0A836L599-F1
#
_cell.length_a   1.000
_cell.length_b   1.000
_cell.length_c   1.000
_cell.angle_alpha   90.00
_cell.angle_beta   90.00
_cell.angle_gamma   90.00
#
_symmetry.space_group_name_H-M   'P 1'
#
loop_
_entity.id
_entity.type
_entity.pdbx_description
1 polymer ?
#
loop_
_entity_poly.entity_id
_entity_poly.type
_entity_poly.pdbx_seq_one_letter_code
_entity_poly.pdbx_strand_id
1 'polypeptide(L)'
;MWVISRPFLAAAVRTAVLCQKKQTAAGYMASAGKVGNEEKWAQAAMEYIHEKNHVNDSRKRQQDVDRERSIANAYDRYSAVSEAKFDERLSRLIARMSEALEEMQKLGLDEALEEAVLLNSEQPPGLYRRPSLTPPLVGYEPGFGLDVPQLRGQQAEYPPVRRPTDWIEFGEGSADDFPFVDAHRIEDLAEKHEAQLEEQHGVLREAAPLTGVEGEGWEAYVALHRKALARQRLIIDLHNDPELRDRYDADEAFRVAEWERRGMNTLGIEAPLERDVELHYAQVPAYVAFRSQ
;
A
#
# COMPACT_ATOMS: atom_id res chain seq x y z
N MET A 1 -68.21 56.37 22.43
CA MET A 1 -67.65 57.07 23.61
C MET A 1 -67.38 56.00 24.66
N TRP A 2 -66.17 55.59 25.04
CA TRP A 2 -64.83 56.14 24.88
C TRP A 2 -63.87 55.10 24.28
N VAL A 3 -62.90 55.61 23.52
CA VAL A 3 -61.79 54.91 22.88
C VAL A 3 -60.53 55.21 23.69
N ILE A 4 -59.71 54.19 23.94
CA ILE A 4 -58.25 54.28 24.15
C ILE A 4 -57.68 52.99 23.55
N SER A 5 -57.26 52.88 22.28
CA SER A 5 -56.06 53.37 21.58
C SER A 5 -54.70 52.97 22.18
N ARG A 6 -54.15 51.82 21.69
CA ARG A 6 -52.81 51.58 21.06
C ARG A 6 -51.50 51.94 21.82
N PRO A 7 -50.28 51.50 21.37
CA PRO A 7 -49.83 50.26 20.68
C PRO A 7 -48.42 49.77 21.16
N PHE A 8 -47.76 48.89 20.37
CA PHE A 8 -46.34 48.43 20.41
C PHE A 8 -46.09 47.23 21.35
N LEU A 9 -45.35 46.16 21.02
CA LEU A 9 -44.31 45.94 20.02
C LEU A 9 -44.38 44.49 19.50
N ALA A 10 -43.97 44.35 18.23
CA ALA A 10 -43.57 43.09 17.64
C ALA A 10 -42.42 42.43 18.42
N ALA A 11 -42.53 41.14 18.67
CA ALA A 11 -41.37 40.28 18.83
C ALA A 11 -41.69 38.98 18.11
N ALA A 12 -41.40 38.99 16.80
CA ALA A 12 -41.16 37.77 16.06
C ALA A 12 -40.22 36.91 16.90
N VAL A 13 -40.74 35.82 17.46
CA VAL A 13 -39.92 34.72 17.98
C VAL A 13 -39.35 34.02 16.75
N ARG A 14 -38.39 34.71 16.11
CA ARG A 14 -37.38 34.09 15.27
C ARG A 14 -36.61 33.22 16.26
N THR A 15 -36.94 31.94 16.27
CA THR A 15 -36.06 30.89 16.77
C THR A 15 -34.75 31.08 16.01
N ALA A 16 -33.81 31.78 16.65
CA ALA A 16 -32.44 31.86 16.22
C ALA A 16 -31.92 30.42 16.28
N VAL A 17 -31.91 29.77 15.12
CA VAL A 17 -31.05 28.62 14.88
C VAL A 17 -29.64 29.18 15.03
N LEU A 18 -29.14 29.14 16.26
CA LEU A 18 -27.72 29.25 16.55
C LEU A 18 -27.08 28.05 15.84
N CYS A 19 -26.65 28.28 14.61
CA CYS A 19 -25.60 27.49 14.01
C CYS A 19 -24.45 27.52 14.99
N GLN A 20 -24.34 26.49 15.84
CA GLN A 20 -23.09 26.15 16.50
C GLN A 20 -22.11 25.81 15.37
N LYS A 21 -21.50 26.85 14.80
CA LYS A 21 -20.23 26.71 14.10
C LYS A 21 -19.35 25.98 15.10
N LYS A 22 -19.00 24.72 14.84
CA LYS A 22 -17.85 24.10 15.47
C LYS A 22 -16.71 25.08 15.25
N GLN A 23 -16.37 25.86 16.28
CA GLN A 23 -15.17 26.66 16.27
C GLN A 23 -14.04 25.65 16.22
N THR A 24 -13.54 25.38 15.03
CA THR A 24 -12.25 24.73 14.86
C THR A 24 -11.21 25.65 15.49
N ALA A 25 -10.13 25.10 16.06
CA ALA A 25 -9.07 25.87 16.71
C ALA A 25 -8.54 27.01 15.81
N ALA A 26 -8.63 26.85 14.48
CA ALA A 26 -8.38 27.89 13.48
C ALA A 26 -9.18 29.19 13.69
N GLY A 27 -10.45 29.10 14.13
CA GLY A 27 -11.28 30.27 14.41
C GLY A 27 -10.91 31.01 15.70
N TYR A 28 -10.34 30.30 16.69
CA TYR A 28 -9.92 30.88 17.97
C TYR A 28 -8.52 31.51 17.88
N MET A 29 -7.63 30.93 17.06
CA MET A 29 -6.31 31.50 16.76
C MET A 29 -6.39 32.77 15.89
N ALA A 30 -7.41 32.86 15.02
CA ALA A 30 -7.61 34.02 14.16
C ALA A 30 -7.99 35.30 14.93
N SER A 31 -8.66 35.19 16.08
CA SER A 31 -9.07 36.34 16.91
C SER A 31 -7.99 36.80 17.91
N ALA A 32 -6.92 36.03 18.10
CA ALA A 32 -5.85 36.34 19.07
C ALA A 32 -4.71 37.20 18.50
N GLY A 33 -4.81 37.67 17.25
CA GLY A 33 -3.95 38.75 16.70
C GLY A 33 -2.44 38.49 16.64
N LYS A 34 -1.97 37.26 16.89
CA LYS A 34 -0.54 36.95 17.10
C LYS A 34 0.07 35.91 16.15
N VAL A 35 -0.60 35.59 15.05
CA VAL A 35 -0.17 34.52 14.14
C VAL A 35 -0.09 35.08 12.72
N GLY A 36 1.09 35.01 12.11
CA GLY A 36 1.37 35.52 10.76
C GLY A 36 0.49 34.87 9.68
N ASN A 37 0.38 35.48 8.49
CA ASN A 37 -0.47 34.94 7.42
C ASN A 37 -0.02 33.52 6.98
N GLU A 38 1.29 33.26 6.99
CA GLU A 38 1.87 31.96 6.65
C GLU A 38 1.59 30.90 7.72
N GLU A 39 1.66 31.25 9.00
CA GLU A 39 1.35 30.33 10.11
C GLU A 39 -0.13 29.92 10.10
N LYS A 40 -1.04 30.80 9.67
CA LYS A 40 -2.46 30.44 9.45
C LYS A 40 -2.62 29.45 8.29
N TRP A 41 -1.84 29.62 7.22
CA TRP A 41 -1.84 28.67 6.10
C TRP A 41 -1.26 27.32 6.52
N ALA A 42 -0.15 27.31 7.27
CA ALA A 42 0.44 26.10 7.82
C ALA A 42 -0.54 25.38 8.76
N GLN A 43 -1.24 26.11 9.64
CA GLN A 43 -2.28 25.53 10.49
C GLN A 43 -3.42 24.90 9.66
N ALA A 44 -3.86 25.56 8.59
CA ALA A 44 -4.87 25.01 7.70
C ALA A 44 -4.37 23.76 6.96
N ALA A 45 -3.09 23.73 6.58
CA ALA A 45 -2.45 22.55 5.99
C ALA A 45 -2.38 21.38 7.00
N MET A 46 -2.04 21.64 8.26
CA MET A 46 -2.04 20.61 9.31
C MET A 46 -3.44 20.03 9.55
N GLU A 47 -4.48 20.86 9.53
CA GLU A 47 -5.88 20.39 9.61
C GLU A 47 -6.30 19.57 8.39
N TYR A 48 -5.70 19.82 7.22
CA TYR A 48 -5.93 19.03 6.01
C TYR A 48 -5.21 17.68 6.03
N ILE A 49 -3.98 17.64 6.58
CA ILE A 49 -3.19 16.40 6.76
C ILE A 49 -3.86 15.47 7.77
N HIS A 50 -4.49 16.02 8.81
CA HIS A 50 -5.09 15.23 9.88
C HIS A 50 -6.34 14.46 9.40
N GLU A 51 -6.22 13.14 9.26
CA GLU A 51 -7.36 12.24 9.01
C GLU A 51 -8.25 12.08 10.26
N LYS A 52 -9.57 12.21 10.08
CA LYS A 52 -10.55 12.14 11.19
C LYS A 52 -11.37 10.87 11.08
N ASN A 53 -11.25 9.99 12.09
CA ASN A 53 -12.15 8.86 12.26
C ASN A 53 -13.56 9.38 12.55
N HIS A 54 -14.48 9.11 11.62
CA HIS A 54 -15.85 9.61 11.68
C HIS A 54 -16.84 8.47 11.88
N VAL A 55 -18.00 8.81 12.44
CA VAL A 55 -19.09 7.85 12.64
C VAL A 55 -19.78 7.52 11.33
N ASN A 56 -20.42 6.35 11.30
CA ASN A 56 -21.31 5.96 10.19
C ASN A 56 -22.35 7.06 9.91
N ASP A 57 -22.64 7.29 8.62
CA ASP A 57 -23.61 8.32 8.21
C ASP A 57 -25.03 7.99 8.72
N SER A 58 -25.59 8.90 9.51
CA SER A 58 -26.96 8.82 10.06
C SER A 58 -28.08 8.70 9.00
N ARG A 59 -27.78 9.02 7.73
CA ARG A 59 -28.71 8.88 6.62
C ARG A 59 -28.79 7.46 6.09
N LYS A 60 -27.81 6.59 6.39
CA LYS A 60 -27.87 5.18 5.98
C LYS A 60 -29.08 4.49 6.61
N ARG A 61 -29.70 3.62 5.83
CA ARG A 61 -30.81 2.76 6.24
C ARG A 61 -30.43 1.31 6.04
N GLN A 62 -31.09 0.43 6.78
CA GLN A 62 -30.80 -1.00 6.76
C GLN A 62 -30.89 -1.57 5.33
N GLN A 63 -31.94 -1.19 4.58
CA GLN A 63 -32.14 -1.65 3.20
C GLN A 63 -31.01 -1.24 2.25
N ASP A 64 -30.47 -0.02 2.37
CA ASP A 64 -29.39 0.45 1.51
C ASP A 64 -28.09 -0.27 1.83
N VAL A 65 -27.78 -0.46 3.11
CA VAL A 65 -26.59 -1.20 3.57
C VAL A 65 -26.64 -2.66 3.12
N ASP A 66 -27.80 -3.32 3.22
CA ASP A 66 -27.95 -4.71 2.78
C ASP A 66 -27.86 -4.84 1.26
N ARG A 67 -28.35 -3.83 0.52
CA ARG A 67 -28.17 -3.77 -0.93
C ARG A 67 -26.71 -3.57 -1.32
N GLU A 68 -25.98 -2.68 -0.64
CA GLU A 68 -24.53 -2.49 -0.84
C GLU A 68 -23.78 -3.82 -0.62
N ARG A 69 -24.07 -4.54 0.47
CA ARG A 69 -23.50 -5.87 0.75
C ARG A 69 -23.82 -6.87 -0.36
N SER A 70 -25.05 -6.90 -0.83
CA SER A 70 -25.47 -7.79 -1.92
C SER A 70 -24.72 -7.49 -3.22
N ILE A 71 -24.50 -6.21 -3.53
CA ILE A 71 -23.74 -5.76 -4.71
C ILE A 71 -22.27 -6.14 -4.58
N ALA A 72 -21.64 -5.91 -3.43
CA ALA A 72 -20.25 -6.33 -3.18
C ALA A 72 -20.08 -7.85 -3.39
N ASN A 73 -20.95 -8.65 -2.76
CA ASN A 73 -20.94 -10.11 -2.94
C ASN A 73 -21.19 -10.56 -4.39
N ALA A 74 -21.91 -9.76 -5.18
CA ALA A 74 -22.12 -10.04 -6.60
C ALA A 74 -20.88 -9.70 -7.43
N TYR A 75 -20.17 -8.63 -7.07
CA TYR A 75 -18.91 -8.23 -7.70
C TYR A 75 -17.80 -9.26 -7.41
N ASP A 76 -17.65 -9.72 -6.16
CA ASP A 76 -16.62 -10.70 -5.80
C ASP A 76 -16.81 -12.02 -6.53
N ARG A 77 -18.06 -12.46 -6.73
CA ARG A 77 -18.36 -13.62 -7.60
C ARG A 77 -17.90 -13.41 -9.04
N TYR A 78 -18.11 -12.19 -9.54
CA TYR A 78 -17.75 -11.86 -10.91
C TYR A 78 -16.23 -11.83 -11.07
N SER A 79 -15.50 -11.24 -10.12
CA SER A 79 -14.03 -11.14 -10.16
C SER A 79 -13.35 -12.49 -9.92
N ALA A 80 -13.89 -13.35 -9.04
CA ALA A 80 -13.31 -14.65 -8.70
C ALA A 80 -13.06 -15.54 -9.94
N VAL A 81 -13.93 -15.49 -10.95
CA VAL A 81 -13.74 -16.23 -12.21
C VAL A 81 -12.54 -15.71 -13.01
N SER A 82 -12.32 -14.39 -12.99
CA SER A 82 -11.19 -13.77 -13.66
C SER A 82 -9.88 -14.02 -12.91
N GLU A 83 -9.91 -13.92 -11.58
CA GLU A 83 -8.76 -14.17 -10.69
C GLU A 83 -8.27 -15.61 -10.82
N ALA A 84 -9.16 -16.60 -10.69
CA ALA A 84 -8.79 -18.01 -10.83
C ALA A 84 -8.16 -18.34 -12.20
N LYS A 85 -8.69 -17.74 -13.29
CA LYS A 85 -8.12 -17.90 -14.64
C LYS A 85 -6.77 -17.20 -14.79
N PHE A 86 -6.58 -16.07 -14.12
CA PHE A 86 -5.32 -15.35 -14.11
C PHE A 86 -4.26 -16.16 -13.37
N ASP A 87 -4.57 -16.68 -12.19
CA ASP A 87 -3.67 -17.50 -11.38
C ASP A 87 -3.26 -18.79 -12.10
N GLU A 88 -4.21 -19.48 -12.73
CA GLU A 88 -3.92 -20.66 -13.56
C GLU A 88 -3.00 -20.31 -14.73
N ARG A 89 -3.24 -19.18 -15.41
CA ARG A 89 -2.41 -18.73 -16.54
C ARG A 89 -1.00 -18.38 -16.07
N LEU A 90 -0.87 -17.68 -14.96
CA LEU A 90 0.42 -17.30 -14.39
C LEU A 90 1.21 -18.54 -13.96
N SER A 91 0.55 -19.50 -13.29
CA SER A 91 1.14 -20.77 -12.89
C SER A 91 1.66 -21.57 -14.09
N ARG A 92 0.89 -21.62 -15.19
CA ARG A 92 1.33 -22.26 -16.44
C ARG A 92 2.51 -21.54 -17.09
N LEU A 93 2.52 -20.20 -17.08
CA LEU A 93 3.64 -19.42 -17.62
C LEU A 93 4.93 -19.70 -16.83
N ILE A 94 4.85 -19.68 -15.50
CA ILE A 94 5.98 -20.00 -14.61
C ILE A 94 6.50 -21.40 -14.92
N ALA A 95 5.61 -22.41 -14.99
CA ALA A 95 6.00 -23.79 -15.30
C ALA A 95 6.75 -23.89 -16.64
N ARG A 96 6.27 -23.19 -17.69
CA ARG A 96 6.95 -23.18 -18.99
C ARG A 96 8.30 -22.49 -18.96
N MET A 97 8.45 -21.41 -18.18
CA MET A 97 9.73 -20.72 -18.03
C MET A 97 10.72 -21.58 -17.25
N SER A 98 10.28 -22.26 -16.18
CA SER A 98 11.09 -23.21 -15.42
C SER A 98 11.55 -24.40 -16.28
N GLU A 99 10.63 -25.01 -17.05
CA GLU A 99 10.97 -26.08 -18.00
C GLU A 99 12.04 -25.62 -19.00
N ALA A 100 11.95 -24.40 -19.52
CA ALA A 100 12.93 -23.87 -20.46
C ALA A 100 14.34 -23.73 -19.85
N LEU A 101 14.44 -23.26 -18.60
CA LEU A 101 15.72 -23.15 -17.88
C LEU A 101 16.32 -24.54 -17.59
N GLU A 102 15.49 -25.51 -17.20
CA GLU A 102 15.93 -26.90 -16.98
C GLU A 102 16.43 -27.56 -18.28
N GLU A 103 15.78 -27.29 -19.43
CA GLU A 103 16.25 -27.78 -20.73
C GLU A 103 17.57 -27.14 -21.15
N MET A 104 17.80 -25.86 -20.88
CA MET A 104 19.11 -25.22 -21.11
C MET A 104 20.22 -25.92 -20.33
N GLN A 105 19.94 -26.27 -19.07
CA GLN A 105 20.87 -27.04 -18.23
C GLN A 105 21.14 -28.44 -18.81
N LYS A 106 20.12 -29.16 -19.27
CA LYS A 106 20.28 -30.49 -19.89
C LYS A 106 21.11 -30.45 -21.19
N LEU A 107 21.06 -29.33 -21.92
CA LEU A 107 21.82 -29.11 -23.14
C LEU A 107 23.28 -28.69 -22.88
N GLY A 108 23.68 -28.48 -21.62
CA GLY A 108 25.04 -28.06 -21.25
C GLY A 108 25.34 -26.61 -21.62
N LEU A 109 24.32 -25.74 -21.64
CA LEU A 109 24.45 -24.31 -21.97
C LEU A 109 24.67 -23.48 -20.69
N ASP A 110 25.64 -23.86 -19.87
CA ASP A 110 25.82 -23.33 -18.51
C ASP A 110 26.09 -21.80 -18.49
N GLU A 111 26.96 -21.30 -19.37
CA GLU A 111 27.24 -19.84 -19.48
C GLU A 111 25.98 -19.05 -19.87
N ALA A 112 25.20 -19.57 -20.83
CA ALA A 112 23.97 -18.91 -21.26
C ALA A 112 22.88 -18.97 -20.18
N LEU A 113 22.88 -20.02 -19.35
CA LEU A 113 21.99 -20.14 -18.21
C LEU A 113 22.33 -19.09 -17.15
N GLU A 114 23.62 -18.93 -16.82
CA GLU A 114 24.09 -17.91 -15.87
C GLU A 114 23.73 -16.49 -16.31
N GLU A 115 23.87 -16.17 -17.60
CA GLU A 115 23.43 -14.87 -18.14
C GLU A 115 21.90 -14.72 -18.13
N ALA A 116 21.15 -15.76 -18.46
CA ALA A 116 19.69 -15.71 -18.56
C ALA A 116 18.97 -15.57 -17.21
N VAL A 117 19.60 -16.01 -16.10
CA VAL A 117 19.04 -15.84 -14.75
C VAL A 117 19.28 -14.44 -14.18
N LEU A 118 20.14 -13.63 -14.80
CA LEU A 118 20.30 -12.23 -14.44
C LEU A 118 19.05 -11.44 -14.83
N LEU A 119 18.57 -10.60 -13.92
CA LEU A 119 17.43 -9.74 -14.19
C LEU A 119 17.79 -8.70 -15.25
N ASN A 120 17.08 -8.72 -16.38
CA ASN A 120 17.13 -7.61 -17.32
C ASN A 120 16.64 -6.34 -16.62
N SER A 121 17.58 -5.44 -16.34
CA SER A 121 17.36 -4.24 -15.53
C SER A 121 16.85 -3.05 -16.34
N GLU A 122 16.75 -3.17 -17.67
CA GLU A 122 16.18 -2.12 -18.52
C GLU A 122 14.67 -2.02 -18.32
N GLN A 123 14.21 -0.83 -17.93
CA GLN A 123 12.78 -0.52 -17.84
C GLN A 123 12.15 -0.42 -19.24
N PRO A 124 10.81 -0.58 -19.36
CA PRO A 124 10.13 -0.30 -20.61
C PRO A 124 10.49 1.10 -21.15
N PRO A 125 10.80 1.23 -22.44
CA PRO A 125 11.26 2.50 -23.01
C PRO A 125 10.16 3.57 -22.92
N GLY A 126 10.51 4.85 -23.01
CA GLY A 126 9.54 5.96 -22.93
C GLY A 126 8.45 5.95 -24.02
N LEU A 127 8.63 5.15 -25.09
CA LEU A 127 7.62 4.92 -26.13
C LEU A 127 6.59 3.84 -25.74
N TYR A 128 6.83 3.08 -24.67
CA TYR A 128 5.88 2.13 -24.12
C TYR A 128 4.70 2.91 -23.52
N ARG A 129 3.55 2.85 -24.20
CA ARG A 129 2.40 3.67 -23.85
C ARG A 129 1.47 2.93 -22.89
N ARG A 130 1.05 3.63 -21.83
CA ARG A 130 -0.08 3.20 -21.01
C ARG A 130 -1.33 3.05 -21.90
N PRO A 131 -2.08 1.94 -21.79
CA PRO A 131 -3.38 1.81 -22.44
C PRO A 131 -4.29 2.99 -22.07
N SER A 132 -4.76 3.71 -23.09
CA SER A 132 -5.63 4.88 -22.93
C SER A 132 -7.08 4.51 -23.18
N LEU A 133 -8.00 5.21 -22.51
CA LEU A 133 -9.44 4.96 -22.66
C LEU A 133 -9.92 5.10 -24.11
N THR A 134 -9.37 6.06 -24.84
CA THR A 134 -9.69 6.31 -26.25
C THR A 134 -8.48 6.10 -27.14
N PRO A 135 -8.68 5.64 -28.40
CA PRO A 135 -7.62 5.60 -29.39
C PRO A 135 -7.02 7.00 -29.66
N PRO A 136 -5.75 7.08 -30.10
CA PRO A 136 -5.16 8.33 -30.56
C PRO A 136 -5.89 8.89 -31.78
N LEU A 137 -6.06 10.21 -31.83
CA LEU A 137 -6.60 10.91 -32.99
C LEU A 137 -5.53 11.09 -34.07
N VAL A 138 -5.93 11.03 -35.35
CA VAL A 138 -5.02 11.23 -36.49
C VAL A 138 -4.56 12.68 -36.53
N GLY A 139 -3.24 12.89 -36.59
CA GLY A 139 -2.64 14.22 -36.74
C GLY A 139 -2.77 15.12 -35.51
N TYR A 140 -3.11 14.56 -34.33
CA TYR A 140 -3.15 15.33 -33.10
C TYR A 140 -1.74 15.55 -32.56
N GLU A 141 -1.31 16.81 -32.59
CA GLU A 141 -0.22 17.33 -31.77
C GLU A 141 -0.80 18.08 -30.55
N PRO A 142 -0.06 18.24 -29.44
CA PRO A 142 -0.58 18.90 -28.24
C PRO A 142 -1.21 20.27 -28.57
N GLY A 143 -2.51 20.41 -28.28
CA GLY A 143 -3.24 21.66 -28.55
C GLY A 143 -3.41 22.02 -30.03
N PHE A 144 -3.22 21.09 -30.98
CA PHE A 144 -3.25 21.36 -32.43
C PHE A 144 -2.29 22.49 -32.85
N GLY A 145 -1.07 22.46 -32.29
CA GLY A 145 0.00 23.40 -32.64
C GLY A 145 0.06 24.63 -31.73
N LEU A 146 -0.86 24.75 -30.77
CA LEU A 146 -0.83 25.79 -29.74
C LEU A 146 0.12 25.38 -28.60
N ASP A 147 1.41 25.63 -28.81
CA ASP A 147 2.44 25.34 -27.81
C ASP A 147 2.40 26.34 -26.64
N VAL A 148 2.40 25.82 -25.42
CA VAL A 148 2.54 26.58 -24.17
C VAL A 148 3.81 26.07 -23.48
N PRO A 149 4.98 26.70 -23.74
CA PRO A 149 6.27 26.20 -23.27
C PRO A 149 6.38 26.04 -21.74
N GLN A 150 5.57 26.75 -20.97
CA GLN A 150 5.53 26.67 -19.51
C GLN A 150 5.00 25.32 -19.01
N LEU A 151 4.14 24.63 -19.77
CA LEU A 151 3.52 23.36 -19.37
C LEU A 151 4.37 22.13 -19.67
N ARG A 152 5.36 22.25 -20.57
CA ARG A 152 6.28 21.15 -20.92
C ARG A 152 7.53 21.10 -20.03
N GLY A 153 7.62 21.95 -19.02
CA GLY A 153 8.72 21.93 -18.05
C GLY A 153 8.70 20.63 -17.25
N GLN A 154 9.82 19.90 -17.22
CA GLN A 154 9.97 18.72 -16.38
C GLN A 154 10.11 19.15 -14.92
N GLN A 155 9.31 18.54 -14.05
CA GLN A 155 9.29 18.81 -12.61
C GLN A 155 10.06 17.72 -11.86
N ALA A 156 10.61 18.08 -10.69
CA ALA A 156 11.22 17.11 -9.79
C ALA A 156 10.15 16.27 -9.08
N GLU A 157 10.47 15.01 -8.82
CA GLU A 157 9.64 14.10 -8.02
C GLU A 157 9.90 14.32 -6.51
N TYR A 158 8.84 14.18 -5.69
CA TYR A 158 8.92 14.28 -4.23
C TYR A 158 8.17 13.12 -3.55
N PRO A 159 8.73 12.45 -2.53
CA PRO A 159 10.08 12.66 -1.99
C PRO A 159 11.19 12.20 -2.96
N PRO A 160 12.41 12.74 -2.87
CA PRO A 160 13.53 12.21 -3.64
C PRO A 160 13.77 10.75 -3.25
N VAL A 161 13.72 9.85 -4.23
CA VAL A 161 13.88 8.42 -3.99
C VAL A 161 15.31 8.14 -3.55
N ARG A 162 15.46 7.42 -2.44
CA ARG A 162 16.72 6.87 -1.96
C ARG A 162 16.50 5.42 -1.60
N ARG A 163 17.35 4.55 -2.13
CA ARG A 163 17.31 3.11 -1.90
C ARG A 163 18.49 2.65 -1.05
N PRO A 164 18.35 1.53 -0.31
CA PRO A 164 19.43 0.89 0.44
C PRO A 164 20.77 0.79 -0.31
N THR A 165 20.71 0.46 -1.60
CA THR A 165 21.89 0.23 -2.45
C THR A 165 22.60 1.52 -2.87
N ASP A 166 21.99 2.70 -2.70
CA ASP A 166 22.66 3.97 -3.01
C ASP A 166 23.87 4.21 -2.11
N TRP A 167 23.88 3.62 -0.90
CA TRP A 167 25.05 3.65 -0.02
C TRP A 167 26.24 2.85 -0.57
N ILE A 168 25.98 1.82 -1.37
CA ILE A 168 27.02 1.00 -2.00
C ILE A 168 27.52 1.68 -3.27
N GLU A 169 26.62 2.30 -4.04
CA GLU A 169 26.94 2.94 -5.32
C GLU A 169 27.58 4.33 -5.15
N PHE A 170 27.02 5.17 -4.27
CA PHE A 170 27.39 6.58 -4.15
C PHE A 170 27.97 6.96 -2.77
N GLY A 171 28.03 6.01 -1.82
CA GLY A 171 28.51 6.25 -0.46
C GLY A 171 30.04 6.22 -0.32
N GLU A 172 30.52 6.46 0.91
CA GLU A 172 31.94 6.29 1.24
C GLU A 172 32.35 4.81 1.12
N GLY A 173 33.43 4.54 0.39
CA GLY A 173 33.81 3.17 0.04
C GLY A 173 32.93 2.56 -1.04
N SER A 174 32.45 3.36 -2.00
CA SER A 174 31.66 2.90 -3.16
C SER A 174 32.26 1.67 -3.82
N ALA A 175 31.43 0.75 -4.31
CA ALA A 175 31.91 -0.40 -5.07
C ALA A 175 32.55 0.06 -6.39
N ASP A 176 33.65 -0.56 -6.79
CA ASP A 176 34.35 -0.25 -8.04
C ASP A 176 33.51 -0.64 -9.27
N ASP A 177 32.68 -1.68 -9.14
CA ASP A 177 31.82 -2.19 -10.21
C ASP A 177 30.40 -2.43 -9.67
N PHE A 178 29.49 -1.47 -9.87
CA PHE A 178 28.06 -1.63 -9.60
C PHE A 178 27.34 -1.93 -10.92
N PRO A 179 26.57 -3.03 -11.04
CA PRO A 179 25.91 -3.78 -9.97
C PRO A 179 26.66 -5.02 -9.43
N PHE A 180 27.89 -5.30 -9.85
CA PHE A 180 28.65 -6.51 -9.49
C PHE A 180 29.44 -6.36 -8.19
N VAL A 181 28.74 -6.47 -7.06
CA VAL A 181 29.29 -6.22 -5.73
C VAL A 181 29.65 -7.53 -5.00
N ASP A 182 30.75 -7.52 -4.24
CA ASP A 182 31.14 -8.64 -3.38
C ASP A 182 30.06 -9.03 -2.36
N ALA A 183 29.92 -10.33 -2.10
CA ALA A 183 28.89 -10.90 -1.22
C ALA A 183 28.90 -10.30 0.20
N HIS A 184 30.07 -10.08 0.82
CA HIS A 184 30.19 -9.54 2.17
C HIS A 184 29.53 -8.15 2.32
N ARG A 185 29.56 -7.32 1.27
CA ARG A 185 28.89 -6.00 1.32
C ARG A 185 27.37 -6.13 1.29
N ILE A 186 26.86 -7.17 0.64
CA ILE A 186 25.44 -7.51 0.60
C ILE A 186 24.99 -8.11 1.92
N GLU A 187 25.83 -8.92 2.57
CA GLU A 187 25.63 -9.42 3.94
C GLU A 187 25.46 -8.26 4.92
N ASP A 188 26.41 -7.33 4.94
CA ASP A 188 26.38 -6.13 5.79
C ASP A 188 25.12 -5.28 5.52
N LEU A 189 24.74 -5.13 4.25
CA LEU A 189 23.54 -4.39 3.86
C LEU A 189 22.28 -5.06 4.40
N ALA A 190 22.15 -6.38 4.23
CA ALA A 190 21.00 -7.14 4.68
C ALA A 190 20.87 -7.09 6.20
N GLU A 191 21.97 -7.23 6.94
CA GLU A 191 22.00 -7.11 8.39
C GLU A 191 21.55 -5.74 8.89
N LYS A 192 22.13 -4.68 8.32
CA LYS A 192 21.76 -3.31 8.68
C LYS A 192 20.26 -3.06 8.44
N HIS A 193 19.73 -3.56 7.33
CA HIS A 193 18.34 -3.29 6.94
C HIS A 193 17.34 -4.13 7.73
N GLU A 194 17.70 -5.34 8.16
CA GLU A 194 16.86 -6.10 9.07
C GLU A 194 16.72 -5.40 10.42
N ALA A 195 17.83 -4.93 10.99
CA ALA A 195 17.82 -4.17 12.24
C ALA A 195 17.02 -2.87 12.11
N GLN A 196 17.23 -2.12 11.02
CA GLN A 196 16.50 -0.88 10.75
C GLN A 196 15.00 -1.12 10.55
N LEU A 197 14.62 -2.17 9.82
CA LEU A 197 13.21 -2.52 9.61
C LEU A 197 12.54 -2.91 10.94
N GLU A 198 13.22 -3.66 11.79
CA GLU A 198 12.70 -4.04 13.12
C GLU A 198 12.46 -2.82 14.00
N GLU A 199 13.45 -1.93 14.09
CA GLU A 199 13.36 -0.69 14.86
C GLU A 199 12.23 0.20 14.37
N GLN A 200 12.20 0.49 13.06
CA GLN A 200 11.19 1.36 12.47
C GLN A 200 9.77 0.78 12.61
N HIS A 201 9.62 -0.54 12.40
CA HIS A 201 8.35 -1.19 12.59
C HIS A 201 7.88 -1.12 14.06
N GLY A 202 8.77 -1.39 15.02
CA GLY A 202 8.46 -1.30 16.44
C GLY A 202 7.98 0.09 16.84
N VAL A 203 8.70 1.13 16.42
CA VAL A 203 8.34 2.54 16.68
C VAL A 203 6.99 2.91 16.06
N LEU A 204 6.74 2.54 14.80
CA LEU A 204 5.49 2.86 14.12
C LEU A 204 4.30 2.11 14.73
N ARG A 205 4.49 0.83 15.08
CA ARG A 205 3.46 0.01 15.72
C ARG A 205 3.08 0.54 17.10
N GLU A 206 4.03 1.07 17.85
CA GLU A 206 3.78 1.72 19.15
C GLU A 206 3.07 3.08 18.97
N ALA A 207 3.54 3.91 18.04
CA ALA A 207 3.03 5.26 17.85
C ALA A 207 1.65 5.31 17.17
N ALA A 208 1.37 4.41 16.23
CA ALA A 208 0.17 4.38 15.41
C ALA A 208 -0.32 2.93 15.19
N PRO A 209 -0.95 2.32 16.20
CA PRO A 209 -1.51 0.97 16.06
C PRO A 209 -2.67 0.97 15.05
N LEU A 210 -2.58 0.09 14.05
CA LEU A 210 -3.59 -0.11 13.02
C LEU A 210 -4.24 -1.49 13.18
N THR A 211 -5.52 -1.59 12.88
CA THR A 211 -6.30 -2.85 12.87
C THR A 211 -7.19 -2.89 11.63
N GLY A 212 -7.94 -3.97 11.44
CA GLY A 212 -8.76 -4.13 10.24
C GLY A 212 -7.90 -4.41 9.00
N VAL A 213 -8.46 -4.14 7.81
CA VAL A 213 -7.88 -4.57 6.53
C VAL A 213 -6.55 -3.86 6.25
N GLU A 214 -6.47 -2.55 6.52
CA GLU A 214 -5.26 -1.77 6.33
C GLU A 214 -4.16 -2.13 7.34
N GLY A 215 -4.53 -2.45 8.59
CA GLY A 215 -3.59 -2.90 9.62
C GLY A 215 -3.01 -4.27 9.30
N GLU A 216 -3.87 -5.23 8.91
CA GLU A 216 -3.43 -6.55 8.45
C GLU A 216 -2.57 -6.44 7.18
N GLY A 217 -2.94 -5.56 6.25
CA GLY A 217 -2.13 -5.28 5.06
C GLY A 217 -0.75 -4.73 5.38
N TRP A 218 -0.64 -3.82 6.35
CA TRP A 218 0.63 -3.29 6.83
C TRP A 218 1.49 -4.35 7.51
N GLU A 219 0.93 -5.14 8.42
CA GLU A 219 1.67 -6.20 9.11
C GLU A 219 2.11 -7.30 8.14
N ALA A 220 1.27 -7.67 7.17
CA ALA A 220 1.63 -8.60 6.11
C ALA A 220 2.77 -8.05 5.24
N TYR A 221 2.72 -6.76 4.87
CA TYR A 221 3.79 -6.10 4.12
C TYR A 221 5.14 -6.18 4.87
N VAL A 222 5.16 -5.80 6.15
CA VAL A 222 6.38 -5.86 6.96
C VAL A 222 6.88 -7.30 7.14
N ALA A 223 5.97 -8.25 7.41
CA ALA A 223 6.32 -9.66 7.55
C ALA A 223 6.94 -10.24 6.26
N LEU A 224 6.44 -9.86 5.08
CA LEU A 224 7.02 -10.25 3.79
C LEU A 224 8.41 -9.66 3.57
N HIS A 225 8.65 -8.41 3.99
CA HIS A 225 9.98 -7.81 3.95
C HIS A 225 10.98 -8.52 4.87
N ARG A 226 10.56 -8.85 6.11
CA ARG A 226 11.38 -9.64 7.04
C ARG A 226 11.69 -11.02 6.47
N LYS A 227 10.69 -11.71 5.90
CA LYS A 227 10.87 -13.00 5.23
C LYS A 227 11.86 -12.92 4.07
N ALA A 228 11.82 -11.85 3.27
CA ALA A 228 12.74 -11.66 2.16
C ALA A 228 14.19 -11.47 2.63
N LEU A 229 14.43 -10.67 3.68
CA LEU A 229 15.75 -10.47 4.29
C LEU A 229 16.29 -11.74 4.95
N ALA A 230 15.44 -12.46 5.71
CA ALA A 230 15.80 -13.73 6.32
C ALA A 230 16.19 -14.79 5.27
N ARG A 231 15.47 -14.83 4.14
CA ARG A 231 15.81 -15.70 3.01
C ARG A 231 17.13 -15.30 2.36
N GLN A 232 17.39 -14.01 2.19
CA GLN A 232 18.66 -13.53 1.64
C GLN A 232 19.83 -13.99 2.49
N ARG A 233 19.74 -13.84 3.82
CA ARG A 233 20.73 -14.34 4.77
C ARG A 233 20.91 -15.86 4.70
N LEU A 234 19.80 -16.62 4.63
CA LEU A 234 19.89 -18.08 4.48
C LEU A 234 20.64 -18.49 3.19
N ILE A 235 20.37 -17.83 2.06
CA ILE A 235 21.06 -18.14 0.79
C ILE A 235 22.56 -17.91 0.92
N ILE A 236 22.95 -16.82 1.61
CA ILE A 236 24.35 -16.50 1.85
C ILE A 236 25.00 -17.51 2.80
N ASP A 237 24.34 -17.86 3.91
CA ASP A 237 24.83 -18.89 4.85
C ASP A 237 25.03 -20.24 4.14
N LEU A 238 24.08 -20.64 3.28
CA LEU A 238 24.16 -21.87 2.48
C LEU A 238 25.26 -21.83 1.41
N HIS A 239 25.70 -20.64 1.01
CA HIS A 239 26.82 -20.48 0.08
C HIS A 239 28.17 -20.54 0.82
N ASN A 240 28.24 -19.90 1.99
CA ASN A 240 29.46 -19.80 2.79
C ASN A 240 29.77 -21.08 3.58
N ASP A 241 28.77 -21.90 3.91
CA ASP A 241 28.90 -23.16 4.66
C ASP A 241 28.42 -24.37 3.84
N PRO A 242 29.33 -25.11 3.19
CA PRO A 242 29.00 -26.31 2.43
C PRO A 242 28.41 -27.45 3.29
N GLU A 243 28.81 -27.57 4.56
CA GLU A 243 28.27 -28.62 5.44
C GLU A 243 26.80 -28.35 5.77
N LEU A 244 26.47 -27.08 6.03
CA LEU A 244 25.09 -26.64 6.18
C LEU A 244 24.28 -26.90 4.90
N ARG A 245 24.88 -26.62 3.73
CA ARG A 245 24.23 -26.85 2.44
C ARG A 245 23.90 -28.32 2.20
N ASP A 246 24.86 -29.21 2.40
CA ASP A 246 24.65 -30.64 2.21
C ASP A 246 23.56 -31.18 3.14
N ARG A 247 23.55 -30.73 4.40
CA ARG A 247 22.50 -31.09 5.36
C ARG A 247 21.12 -30.54 4.96
N TYR A 248 21.08 -29.31 4.45
CA TYR A 248 19.86 -28.65 3.99
C TYR A 248 19.24 -29.32 2.75
N ASP A 249 20.08 -29.84 1.86
CA ASP A 249 19.63 -30.56 0.66
C ASP A 249 19.21 -32.00 0.97
N ALA A 250 19.83 -32.64 1.98
CA ALA A 250 19.57 -34.03 2.34
C ALA A 250 18.31 -34.27 3.21
N ASP A 251 17.92 -33.31 4.07
CA ASP A 251 16.85 -33.50 5.06
C ASP A 251 15.75 -32.42 4.98
N GLU A 252 14.55 -32.83 4.54
CA GLU A 252 13.38 -31.96 4.46
C GLU A 252 12.92 -31.44 5.83
N ALA A 253 13.02 -32.26 6.88
CA ALA A 253 12.62 -31.83 8.23
C ALA A 253 13.58 -30.76 8.77
N PHE A 254 14.88 -30.89 8.49
CA PHE A 254 15.86 -29.86 8.81
C PHE A 254 15.58 -28.55 8.05
N ARG A 255 15.24 -28.64 6.76
CA ARG A 255 14.88 -27.48 5.94
C ARG A 255 13.68 -26.71 6.50
N VAL A 256 12.60 -27.42 6.83
CA VAL A 256 11.39 -26.79 7.41
C VAL A 256 11.70 -26.17 8.77
N ALA A 257 12.46 -26.86 9.63
CA ALA A 257 12.87 -26.32 10.92
C ALA A 257 13.74 -25.05 10.79
N GLU A 258 14.63 -25.00 9.80
CA GLU A 258 15.42 -23.79 9.50
C GLU A 258 14.54 -22.62 9.04
N TRP A 259 13.51 -22.90 8.22
CA TRP A 259 12.56 -21.88 7.80
C TRP A 259 11.76 -21.31 8.97
N GLU A 260 11.26 -22.16 9.85
CA GLU A 260 10.53 -21.74 11.06
C GLU A 260 11.43 -20.92 11.99
N ARG A 261 12.66 -21.40 12.25
CA ARG A 261 13.64 -20.71 13.10
C ARG A 261 13.95 -19.29 12.61
N ARG A 262 13.98 -19.09 11.30
CA ARG A 262 14.29 -17.81 10.65
C ARG A 262 13.04 -16.99 10.28
N GLY A 263 11.84 -17.43 10.66
CA GLY A 263 10.60 -16.70 10.41
C GLY A 263 10.13 -16.70 8.95
N MET A 264 10.50 -17.70 8.15
CA MET A 264 10.17 -17.80 6.72
C MET A 264 8.89 -18.60 6.44
N ASN A 265 7.91 -18.52 7.34
CA ASN A 265 6.67 -19.27 7.26
C ASN A 265 5.78 -18.88 6.07
N THR A 266 4.83 -19.73 5.74
CA THR A 266 3.83 -19.46 4.70
C THR A 266 2.86 -18.36 5.17
N LEU A 267 2.42 -17.53 4.23
CA LEU A 267 1.37 -16.53 4.48
C LEU A 267 0.02 -17.21 4.26
N GLY A 268 -0.78 -17.36 5.32
CA GLY A 268 -2.14 -17.88 5.22
C GLY A 268 -3.07 -16.79 4.69
N ILE A 269 -3.68 -17.03 3.53
CA ILE A 269 -4.75 -16.19 3.00
C ILE A 269 -6.05 -16.97 3.15
N GLU A 270 -7.00 -16.41 3.90
CA GLU A 270 -8.31 -17.03 4.07
C GLU A 270 -9.02 -17.13 2.71
N ALA A 271 -9.63 -18.28 2.45
CA ALA A 271 -10.40 -18.48 1.23
C ALA A 271 -11.57 -17.48 1.18
N PRO A 272 -12.01 -17.05 -0.02
CA PRO A 272 -13.19 -16.22 -0.16
C PRO A 272 -14.36 -16.87 0.57
N LEU A 273 -15.01 -16.13 1.48
CA LEU A 273 -16.12 -16.63 2.28
C LEU A 273 -17.20 -17.24 1.38
N GLU A 274 -17.57 -18.49 1.68
CA GLU A 274 -18.67 -19.15 1.00
C GLU A 274 -20.01 -18.44 1.29
N ARG A 275 -20.90 -18.49 0.30
CA ARG A 275 -22.33 -18.10 0.37
C ARG A 275 -22.95 -18.50 1.71
N ASP A 276 -23.56 -17.56 2.43
CA ASP A 276 -24.52 -17.83 3.51
C ASP A 276 -23.92 -18.46 4.78
N VAL A 277 -22.92 -17.79 5.37
CA VAL A 277 -22.63 -18.04 6.80
C VAL A 277 -23.89 -17.65 7.58
N GLU A 278 -24.65 -18.67 8.02
CA GLU A 278 -25.74 -18.46 8.97
C GLU A 278 -25.15 -17.82 10.22
N LEU A 279 -25.36 -16.51 10.34
CA LEU A 279 -24.79 -15.75 11.44
C LEU A 279 -25.54 -16.15 12.72
N HIS A 280 -24.78 -16.56 13.73
CA HIS A 280 -25.35 -16.77 15.05
C HIS A 280 -25.94 -15.43 15.56
N TYR A 281 -27.04 -15.46 16.33
CA TYR A 281 -27.71 -14.24 16.80
C TYR A 281 -26.80 -13.29 17.61
N ALA A 282 -25.69 -13.81 18.14
CA ALA A 282 -24.67 -13.05 18.88
C ALA A 282 -23.65 -12.33 17.96
N GLN A 283 -23.64 -12.59 16.65
CA GLN A 283 -22.73 -11.96 15.68
C GLN A 283 -23.24 -10.60 15.19
N VAL A 284 -24.05 -9.92 15.99
CA VAL A 284 -24.48 -8.55 15.71
C VAL A 284 -23.31 -7.59 15.91
N PRO A 285 -23.16 -6.57 15.05
CA PRO A 285 -22.13 -5.55 15.23
C PRO A 285 -22.26 -4.81 16.57
N ALA A 286 -21.15 -4.29 17.09
CA ALA A 286 -21.09 -3.60 18.39
C ALA A 286 -21.75 -2.18 18.42
N TYR A 287 -22.56 -1.84 17.42
CA TYR A 287 -23.27 -0.56 17.32
C TYR A 287 -24.78 -0.77 17.23
N VAL A 288 -25.55 0.27 17.55
CA VAL A 288 -27.02 0.22 17.43
C VAL A 288 -27.43 0.01 15.98
N ALA A 289 -28.26 -1.00 15.73
CA ALA A 289 -28.71 -1.37 14.39
C ALA A 289 -29.18 -0.16 13.55
N PHE A 290 -28.92 -0.20 12.24
CA PHE A 290 -29.36 0.86 11.35
C PHE A 290 -30.88 1.00 11.35
N ARG A 291 -31.35 2.23 11.12
CA ARG A 291 -32.77 2.52 11.03
C ARG A 291 -33.39 1.80 9.84
N SER A 292 -34.53 1.12 10.06
CA SER A 292 -35.21 0.30 9.06
C SER A 292 -35.99 1.11 8.00
N GLN A 293 -36.44 2.33 8.31
CA GLN A 293 -37.11 3.30 7.41
C GLN A 293 -36.81 4.76 7.77
#